data_AF-A0A0N1F315-F1
#
_entry.id   AF-A0A0N1F315-F1
#
_cell.length_a   1.000
_cell.length_b   1.000
_cell.length_c   1.000
_cell.angle_alpha   90.00
_cell.angle_beta   90.00
_cell.angle_gamma   90.00
#
_symmetry.space_group_name_H-M   'P 1'
#
loop_
_entity.id
_entity.type
_entity.pdbx_description
1 polymer ?
#
loop_
_entity_poly.entity_id
_entity_poly.type
_entity_poly.pdbx_seq_one_letter_code
_entity_poly.pdbx_strand_id
1 'polypeptide(L)' 'MKRKRWPIAAQTDTSSPRAFLMASLSMADEHLTSAAGCVASGDVEGLREAFDKFIACTRASAETLADAIIEIERSR' A
#
# COMPACT_ATOMS: atom_id res chain seq x y z
N MET A 1 -11.97 -20.45 16.00
CA MET A 1 -10.70 -19.81 15.56
C MET A 1 -10.89 -18.30 15.57
N LYS A 2 -10.14 -17.57 16.40
CA LYS A 2 -10.24 -16.10 16.51
C LYS A 2 -9.56 -15.48 15.29
N ARG A 3 -10.31 -14.76 14.44
CA ARG A 3 -9.74 -13.94 13.35
C ARG A 3 -8.86 -12.88 14.01
N LYS A 4 -7.53 -12.98 13.85
CA LYS A 4 -6.63 -11.87 14.18
C LYS A 4 -6.98 -10.75 13.22
N ARG A 5 -7.67 -9.71 13.73
CA ARG A 5 -7.77 -8.43 13.03
C ARG A 5 -6.34 -7.98 12.78
N TRP A 6 -5.95 -7.98 11.52
CA TRP A 6 -4.72 -7.31 11.10
C TRP A 6 -4.78 -5.88 11.64
N PRO A 7 -3.78 -5.42 12.41
CA PRO A 7 -3.61 -4.01 12.60
C PRO A 7 -3.17 -3.47 11.25
N ILE A 8 -4.08 -2.84 10.51
CA ILE A 8 -3.62 -1.81 9.57
C ILE A 8 -2.84 -0.85 10.45
N ALA A 9 -1.54 -0.79 10.21
CA ALA A 9 -0.53 -0.21 11.07
C ALA A 9 -1.08 0.99 11.87
N ALA A 10 -1.10 0.83 13.19
CA ALA A 10 -1.19 1.96 14.07
C ALA A 10 -0.01 2.88 13.76
N GLN A 11 -0.30 4.10 13.30
CA GLN A 11 0.58 5.27 13.35
C GLN A 11 1.81 5.22 12.43
N THR A 12 1.60 5.22 11.10
CA THR A 12 2.51 6.00 10.26
C THR A 12 2.04 7.44 10.35
N ASP A 13 2.69 8.20 11.22
CA ASP A 13 2.58 9.66 11.33
C ASP A 13 3.15 10.28 10.04
N THR A 14 2.48 10.00 8.92
CA THR A 14 2.75 10.59 7.62
C THR A 14 2.04 11.92 7.64
N SER A 15 2.64 12.88 8.33
CA SER A 15 2.09 14.22 8.59
C SER A 15 1.78 15.02 7.32
N SER A 16 2.00 14.45 6.13
CA SER A 16 1.74 15.07 4.83
C SER A 16 1.12 14.05 3.85
N PRO A 17 0.02 14.40 3.15
CA PRO A 17 -0.53 13.63 2.03
C PRO A 17 0.52 13.17 1.01
N ARG A 18 1.51 14.02 0.69
CA ARG A 18 2.62 13.65 -0.18
C ARG A 18 3.43 12.47 0.37
N ALA A 19 3.79 12.50 1.66
CA ALA A 19 4.55 11.42 2.29
C ALA A 19 3.74 10.12 2.34
N PHE A 20 2.44 10.20 2.64
CA PHE A 20 1.56 9.03 2.64
C PHE A 20 1.41 8.42 1.25
N LEU A 21 1.27 9.25 0.21
CA LEU A 21 1.22 8.78 -1.18
C LEU A 21 2.52 8.06 -1.58
N MET A 22 3.69 8.62 -1.24
CA MET A 22 4.98 7.96 -1.50
C MET A 22 5.10 6.62 -0.78
N ALA A 23 4.71 6.56 0.49
CA ALA A 23 4.74 5.32 1.27
C ALA A 23 3.79 4.26 0.68
N SER A 24 2.56 4.66 0.32
CA SER A 24 1.56 3.75 -0.28
C SER A 24 2.03 3.19 -1.63
N LEU A 25 2.66 4.01 -2.47
CA LEU A 25 3.23 3.58 -3.73
C LEU A 25 4.42 2.63 -3.53
N SER A 26 5.30 2.91 -2.56
CA SER A 26 6.44 2.04 -2.22
C SER A 26 5.96 0.66 -1.75
N MET A 27 4.97 0.60 -0.86
CA MET A 27 4.40 -0.67 -0.39
C MET A 27 3.70 -1.44 -1.52
N ALA A 28 3.04 -0.74 -2.45
CA ALA A 28 2.44 -1.38 -3.62
C ALA A 28 3.49 -2.12 -4.47
N ASP A 29 4.65 -1.51 -4.69
CA ASP A 29 5.77 -2.13 -5.42
C ASP A 29 6.34 -3.36 -4.71
N GLU A 30 6.51 -3.28 -3.38
CA GLU A 30 6.94 -4.42 -2.56
C GLU A 30 5.96 -5.61 -2.67
N HIS A 31 4.65 -5.35 -2.66
CA HIS A 31 3.63 -6.39 -2.80
C HIS A 31 3.60 -6.99 -4.20
N LEU A 32 3.86 -6.22 -5.26
CA LEU A 32 4.04 -6.78 -6.60
C LEU A 32 5.29 -7.67 -6.69
N THR A 33 6.39 -7.26 -6.06
CA THR A 33 7.61 -8.08 -5.97
C THR A 33 7.33 -9.39 -5.23
N SER A 34 6.60 -9.33 -4.12
CA SER A 34 6.15 -10.52 -3.38
C SER A 34 5.27 -11.43 -4.24
N ALA A 35 4.32 -10.86 -5.00
CA ALA A 35 3.44 -11.61 -5.89
C ALA A 35 4.24 -12.35 -6.98
N ALA A 36 5.24 -11.71 -7.57
CA ALA A 36 6.13 -12.34 -8.54
C ALA A 36 6.89 -13.54 -7.92
N GLY A 37 7.35 -13.40 -6.67
CA GLY A 37 7.95 -14.50 -5.91
C GLY A 37 6.99 -15.68 -5.70
N CYS A 38 5.73 -15.41 -5.34
CA CYS A 38 4.70 -16.45 -5.18
C CYS A 38 4.36 -17.17 -6.49
N VAL A 39 4.33 -16.45 -7.62
CA VAL A 39 4.17 -17.09 -8.94
C VAL A 39 5.31 -18.05 -9.23
N ALA A 40 6.56 -17.64 -8.97
CA ALA A 40 7.73 -18.47 -9.22
C ALA A 40 7.77 -19.73 -8.34
N SER A 41 7.23 -19.66 -7.12
CA SER A 41 7.21 -20.79 -6.17
C SER A 41 5.93 -21.65 -6.23
N GLY A 42 4.91 -21.22 -6.97
CA GLY A 42 3.60 -21.89 -7.01
C GLY A 42 2.74 -21.66 -5.75
N ASP A 43 3.07 -20.66 -4.94
CA ASP A 43 2.34 -20.33 -3.70
C ASP A 43 1.06 -19.52 -4.01
N VAL A 44 -0.05 -20.21 -4.21
CA VAL A 44 -1.35 -19.60 -4.56
C VAL A 44 -1.93 -18.73 -3.45
N GLU A 45 -1.78 -19.14 -2.19
CA GLU A 45 -2.32 -18.37 -1.06
C GLU A 45 -1.49 -17.11 -0.81
N GLY A 46 -0.15 -17.21 -0.88
CA GLY A 46 0.72 -16.04 -0.83
C GLY A 46 0.48 -15.07 -1.99
N LEU A 47 0.19 -15.59 -3.19
CA LEU A 47 -0.17 -14.76 -4.35
C LEU A 47 -1.46 -13.96 -4.10
N ARG A 48 -2.50 -14.60 -3.56
CA ARG A 48 -3.76 -13.93 -3.20
C ARG A 48 -3.54 -12.84 -2.15
N GLU A 49 -2.81 -13.17 -1.09
CA GLU A 49 -2.49 -12.22 -0.02
C GLU A 49 -1.68 -11.03 -0.54
N ALA A 50 -0.68 -11.26 -1.41
CA ALA A 50 0.11 -10.20 -2.01
C ALA A 50 -0.75 -9.25 -2.86
N PHE A 51 -1.67 -9.80 -3.67
CA PHE A 51 -2.59 -8.99 -4.48
C PHE A 51 -3.61 -8.21 -3.63
N ASP A 52 -4.15 -8.80 -2.58
CA ASP A 52 -5.08 -8.10 -1.68
C ASP A 52 -4.40 -6.87 -1.04
N LYS A 53 -3.13 -7.01 -0.63
CA LYS A 53 -2.35 -5.89 -0.07
C LYS A 53 -1.97 -4.86 -1.13
N PHE A 54 -1.59 -5.28 -2.32
CA PHE A 54 -1.35 -4.38 -3.45
C PHE A 54 -2.61 -3.55 -3.77
N ILE A 55 -3.78 -4.18 -3.82
CA ILE A 55 -5.07 -3.50 -4.03
C ILE A 55 -5.35 -2.50 -2.90
N ALA A 56 -5.07 -2.86 -1.65
CA ALA A 56 -5.22 -1.93 -0.53
C ALA A 56 -4.30 -0.69 -0.68
N CYS A 57 -3.05 -0.88 -1.08
CA CYS A 57 -2.09 0.21 -1.29
C CYS A 57 -2.50 1.13 -2.45
N THR A 58 -3.00 0.56 -3.56
CA THR A 58 -3.46 1.36 -4.71
C THR A 58 -4.74 2.14 -4.39
N ARG A 59 -5.66 1.58 -3.61
CA ARG A 59 -6.83 2.32 -3.09
C ARG A 59 -6.42 3.50 -2.20
N ALA A 60 -5.55 3.24 -1.23
CA ALA A 60 -5.01 4.29 -0.37
C ALA A 60 -4.31 5.40 -1.19
N SER A 61 -3.54 5.02 -2.20
CA SER A 61 -2.89 5.96 -3.12
C SER A 61 -3.90 6.82 -3.89
N ALA A 62 -4.96 6.21 -4.41
CA ALA A 62 -6.01 6.91 -5.14
C ALA A 62 -6.77 7.90 -4.25
N GLU A 63 -7.08 7.50 -3.01
CA GLU A 63 -7.77 8.33 -2.02
C GLU A 63 -6.92 9.55 -1.60
N THR A 64 -5.60 9.43 -1.55
CA THR A 64 -4.69 10.52 -1.14
C THR A 64 -4.19 11.39 -2.31
N LEU A 65 -4.37 10.96 -3.56
CA LEU A 65 -3.77 11.61 -4.72
C LEU A 65 -4.12 13.10 -4.84
N ALA A 66 -5.40 13.45 -4.67
CA ALA A 66 -5.86 14.84 -4.80
C ALA A 66 -5.20 15.76 -3.76
N ASP A 67 -5.15 15.32 -2.50
CA ASP A 67 -4.54 16.10 -1.41
C ASP A 67 -3.04 16.26 -1.59
N ALA A 68 -2.35 15.22 -2.06
CA ALA A 68 -0.92 15.28 -2.37
C ALA A 68 -0.62 16.27 -3.52
N ILE A 69 -1.47 16.33 -4.55
CA ILE A 69 -1.34 17.32 -5.64
C ILE A 69 -1.46 18.75 -5.08
N ILE A 70 -2.48 19.02 -4.27
CA ILE A 70 -2.69 20.35 -3.65
C ILE A 70 -1.48 20.76 -2.80
N GLU A 71 -0.94 19.85 -1.99
CA GLU A 71 0.24 20.08 -1.16
C GLU A 71 1.48 20.41 -2.00
N ILE A 72 1.71 19.65 -3.08
CA ILE A 72 2.82 19.88 -4.02
C ILE A 72 2.69 21.25 -4.68
N GLU A 73 1.51 21.62 -5.14
CA GLU A 73 1.26 22.91 -5.80
C GLU A 73 1.48 24.09 -4.84
N ARG A 74 1.08 23.98 -3.57
CA ARG A 74 1.31 25.01 -2.54
C ARG A 74 2.76 25.22 -2.16
N SER A 75 3.62 24.24 -2.43
CA SER A 75 5.04 24.26 -2.08
C SER A 75 5.93 24.80 -3.21
N ARG A 76 5.34 25.19 -4.35
CA ARG A 76 6.03 25.77 -5.50
C ARG A 76 6.06 27.29 -5.41
#